data_AF-A0AAD4XNG0-F1
#
_entry.id   AF-A0AAD4XNG0-F1
#
_cell.length_a   1.000
_cell.length_b   1.000
_cell.length_c   1.000
_cell.angle_alpha   90.00
_cell.angle_beta   90.00
_cell.angle_gamma   90.00
#
_symmetry.space_group_name_H-M   'P 1'
#
loop_
_entity.id
_entity.type
_entity.pdbx_description
1 polymer ?
#
loop_
_entity_poly.entity_id
_entity_poly.type
_entity_poly.pdbx_seq_one_letter_code
_entity_poly.pdbx_strand_id
1 'polypeptide(L)'
;MTGEVTKEDGGAVSLEDLRQKMVDFAKERDWEKYHSPRNLLLALVGEVGELSECFQWKGEVPKGLPDWKEEEKQHLGEELSDVLLYLVQLSYYYGIDLGKAALRKVHLNVIKHHVNRYIKSNIPEENKKSDDFDDDANITNQDNNNSNGMAENLQN
;
A
#
# COMPACT_ATOMS: atom_id res chain seq x y z
N MET A 1 -0.37 -31.26 -31.42
CA MET A 1 0.65 -30.72 -30.49
C MET A 1 1.53 -29.75 -31.27
N THR A 2 1.26 -28.47 -31.16
CA THR A 2 2.17 -27.40 -31.57
C THR A 2 2.10 -26.37 -30.45
N GLY A 3 3.01 -26.53 -29.48
CA GLY A 3 3.20 -25.55 -28.42
C GLY A 3 3.80 -24.30 -29.04
N GLU A 4 2.99 -23.26 -29.15
CA GLU A 4 3.45 -21.94 -29.53
C GLU A 4 4.16 -21.36 -28.30
N VAL A 5 5.49 -21.44 -28.32
CA VAL A 5 6.34 -20.76 -27.34
C VAL A 5 6.24 -19.28 -27.68
N THR A 6 5.40 -18.55 -26.94
CA THR A 6 5.36 -17.09 -27.00
C THR A 6 6.73 -16.58 -26.58
N LYS A 7 7.43 -15.94 -27.53
CA LYS A 7 8.64 -15.16 -27.27
C LYS A 7 8.29 -14.11 -26.21
N GLU A 8 8.83 -14.25 -25.01
CA GLU A 8 8.83 -13.17 -24.03
C GLU A 8 9.77 -12.09 -24.54
N ASP A 9 9.19 -11.02 -25.07
CA ASP A 9 9.91 -9.83 -25.50
C ASP A 9 10.50 -9.15 -24.25
N GLY A 10 11.81 -8.91 -24.24
CA GLY A 10 12.56 -8.36 -23.09
C GLY A 10 12.28 -6.89 -22.80
N GLY A 11 11.03 -6.44 -22.95
CA GLY A 11 10.56 -5.12 -22.56
C GLY A 11 10.27 -5.03 -21.06
N ALA A 12 10.42 -3.84 -20.49
CA ALA A 12 10.04 -3.60 -19.10
C ALA A 12 8.53 -3.86 -18.92
N VAL A 13 8.17 -4.70 -17.93
CA VAL A 13 6.78 -5.00 -17.61
C VAL A 13 6.12 -3.78 -16.97
N SER A 14 5.03 -3.29 -17.56
CA SER A 14 4.25 -2.17 -17.02
C SER A 14 3.10 -2.64 -16.13
N LEU A 15 2.55 -1.73 -15.31
CA LEU A 15 1.33 -2.00 -14.53
C LEU A 15 0.15 -2.38 -15.43
N GLU A 16 0.11 -1.84 -16.65
CA GLU A 16 -0.93 -2.17 -17.62
C GLU A 16 -0.78 -3.58 -18.16
N ASP A 17 0.45 -4.05 -18.38
CA ASP A 17 0.72 -5.43 -18.80
C ASP A 17 0.28 -6.42 -17.71
N LEU A 18 0.59 -6.12 -16.44
CA LEU A 18 0.15 -6.92 -15.30
C LEU A 18 -1.38 -6.95 -15.19
N ARG A 19 -2.01 -5.77 -15.29
CA ARG A 19 -3.48 -5.63 -15.28
C ARG A 19 -4.11 -6.51 -16.36
N GLN A 20 -3.57 -6.45 -17.58
CA GLN A 20 -4.12 -7.20 -18.70
C GLN A 20 -3.98 -8.71 -18.50
N LYS A 21 -2.81 -9.19 -18.08
CA LYS A 21 -2.58 -10.61 -17.74
C LYS A 21 -3.55 -11.11 -16.67
N MET A 22 -3.82 -10.32 -15.63
CA MET A 22 -4.76 -10.69 -14.56
C MET A 22 -6.22 -10.73 -15.04
N VAL A 23 -6.63 -9.77 -15.86
CA VAL A 23 -7.98 -9.74 -16.45
C VAL A 23 -8.20 -10.95 -17.34
N ASP A 24 -7.23 -11.31 -18.16
CA ASP A 24 -7.33 -12.45 -19.05
C ASP A 24 -7.40 -13.77 -18.25
N PHE A 25 -6.56 -13.91 -17.22
CA PHE A 25 -6.59 -15.04 -16.30
C PHE A 25 -7.94 -15.19 -15.57
N ALA A 26 -8.53 -14.07 -15.13
CA ALA A 26 -9.83 -14.07 -14.45
C ALA A 26 -10.98 -14.48 -15.38
N LYS A 27 -10.95 -14.03 -16.64
CA LYS A 27 -11.95 -14.39 -17.66
C LYS A 27 -11.89 -15.86 -18.01
N GLU A 28 -10.69 -16.43 -18.17
CA GLU A 28 -10.51 -17.86 -18.47
C GLU A 28 -11.10 -18.78 -17.39
N ARG A 29 -11.14 -18.32 -16.13
CA ARG A 29 -11.58 -19.12 -14.98
C ARG A 29 -13.00 -18.81 -14.50
N ASP A 30 -13.72 -17.92 -15.17
CA ASP A 30 -15.03 -17.43 -14.71
C ASP A 30 -14.98 -16.92 -13.26
N TRP A 31 -13.87 -16.25 -12.91
CA TRP A 31 -13.58 -15.78 -11.55
C TRP A 31 -14.14 -14.39 -11.25
N GLU A 32 -14.71 -13.72 -12.25
CA GLU A 32 -15.33 -12.40 -12.07
C GLU A 32 -16.40 -12.38 -10.95
N LYS A 33 -17.07 -13.51 -10.71
CA LYS A 33 -18.08 -13.67 -9.65
C LYS A 33 -17.53 -13.60 -8.21
N TYR A 34 -16.24 -13.84 -8.00
CA TYR A 34 -15.61 -13.81 -6.67
C TYR A 34 -14.95 -12.48 -6.34
N HIS A 35 -14.79 -11.60 -7.34
CA HIS A 35 -14.17 -10.28 -7.21
C HIS A 35 -15.14 -9.24 -6.66
N SER A 36 -15.69 -9.47 -5.47
CA SER A 36 -16.25 -8.34 -4.71
C SER A 36 -15.11 -7.46 -4.22
N PRO A 37 -15.27 -6.13 -4.18
CA PRO A 37 -14.19 -5.25 -3.74
C PRO A 37 -13.71 -5.52 -2.31
N ARG A 38 -14.61 -6.01 -1.45
CA ARG A 38 -14.27 -6.44 -0.09
C ARG A 38 -13.33 -7.64 -0.11
N ASN A 39 -13.61 -8.64 -0.96
CA ASN A 39 -12.79 -9.84 -1.03
C ASN A 39 -11.39 -9.52 -1.55
N LEU A 40 -11.28 -8.68 -2.58
CA LEU A 40 -9.99 -8.23 -3.11
C LEU A 40 -9.17 -7.47 -2.07
N LEU A 41 -9.82 -6.59 -1.29
CA LEU A 41 -9.15 -5.88 -0.20
C LEU A 41 -8.68 -6.83 0.91
N LEU A 42 -9.52 -7.81 1.30
CA LEU A 42 -9.14 -8.78 2.33
C LEU A 42 -8.02 -9.71 1.87
N ALA A 43 -8.03 -10.11 0.59
CA ALA A 43 -6.93 -10.87 0.00
C ALA A 43 -5.62 -10.07 0.03
N LEU A 44 -5.65 -8.80 -0.40
CA LEU A 44 -4.50 -7.89 -0.29
C LEU A 44 -3.95 -7.80 1.13
N VAL A 45 -4.82 -7.73 2.15
CA VAL A 45 -4.40 -7.71 3.55
C VAL A 45 -3.74 -9.04 3.95
N GLY A 46 -4.25 -10.17 3.45
CA GLY A 46 -3.63 -11.48 3.61
C GLY A 46 -2.20 -11.51 3.10
N GLU A 47 -1.99 -11.08 1.86
CA GLU A 47 -0.64 -11.07 1.24
C GLU A 47 0.32 -10.11 1.95
N VAL A 48 -0.19 -8.99 2.49
CA VAL A 48 0.64 -8.11 3.34
C VAL A 48 1.05 -8.83 4.64
N GLY A 49 0.20 -9.70 5.16
CA GLY A 49 0.52 -10.59 6.27
C GLY A 49 1.64 -11.56 5.92
N GLU A 50 1.52 -12.29 4.80
CA GLU A 50 2.53 -13.24 4.31
C GLU A 50 3.87 -12.54 4.02
N LEU A 51 3.83 -11.36 3.39
CA LEU A 51 5.00 -10.48 3.26
C LEU A 51 5.62 -10.11 4.61
N SER A 52 4.81 -9.87 5.64
CA SER A 52 5.30 -9.56 6.99
C SER A 52 5.95 -10.78 7.65
N GLU A 53 5.45 -11.99 7.39
CA GLU A 53 6.01 -13.24 7.89
C GLU A 53 7.45 -13.48 7.40
N CYS A 54 7.80 -12.98 6.21
CA CYS A 54 9.17 -13.01 5.70
C CYS A 54 10.17 -12.29 6.64
N PHE A 55 9.71 -11.29 7.38
CA PHE A 55 10.54 -10.46 8.26
C PHE A 55 10.33 -10.71 9.75
N GLN A 56 9.25 -11.39 10.16
CA GLN A 56 8.81 -11.46 11.55
C GLN A 56 9.87 -11.97 12.55
N TRP A 57 10.80 -12.84 12.09
CA TRP A 57 11.88 -13.42 12.91
C TRP A 57 13.26 -12.87 12.55
N LYS A 58 13.33 -11.89 11.66
CA LYS A 58 14.57 -11.23 11.26
C LYS A 58 14.76 -10.02 12.18
N GLY A 59 15.97 -9.84 12.71
CA GLY A 59 16.35 -8.63 13.44
C GLY A 59 16.46 -7.43 12.48
N GLU A 60 17.45 -6.57 12.69
CA GLU A 60 17.76 -5.55 11.67
C GLU A 60 18.16 -6.22 10.36
N VAL A 61 17.41 -5.95 9.29
CA VAL A 61 17.67 -6.50 7.95
C VAL A 61 18.45 -5.49 7.11
N PRO A 62 19.71 -5.77 6.75
CA PRO A 62 20.49 -4.87 5.92
C PRO A 62 19.99 -4.85 4.47
N LYS A 63 20.22 -3.72 3.79
CA LYS A 63 19.91 -3.58 2.36
C LYS A 63 20.64 -4.65 1.54
N GLY A 64 19.96 -5.20 0.54
CA GLY A 64 20.52 -6.20 -0.35
C GLY A 64 20.49 -7.64 0.19
N LEU A 65 19.97 -7.85 1.40
CA LEU A 65 19.71 -9.18 1.97
C LEU A 65 20.93 -10.14 1.90
N PRO A 66 22.15 -9.71 2.30
CA PRO A 66 23.36 -10.52 2.17
C PRO A 66 23.30 -11.85 2.93
N ASP A 67 22.58 -11.89 4.06
CA ASP A 67 22.47 -13.08 4.94
C ASP A 67 21.25 -13.95 4.63
N TRP A 68 20.52 -13.65 3.55
CA TRP A 68 19.35 -14.42 3.14
C TRP A 68 19.74 -15.45 2.09
N LYS A 69 19.15 -16.64 2.20
CA LYS A 69 19.25 -17.67 1.17
C LYS A 69 18.46 -17.26 -0.07
N GLU A 70 18.80 -17.84 -1.21
CA GLU A 70 18.11 -17.54 -2.47
C GLU A 70 16.63 -17.92 -2.42
N GLU A 71 16.28 -18.99 -1.71
CA GLU A 71 14.87 -19.39 -1.53
C GLU A 71 14.09 -18.36 -0.70
N GLU A 72 14.73 -17.74 0.31
CA GLU A 72 14.09 -16.69 1.11
C GLU A 72 13.89 -15.41 0.30
N LYS A 73 14.85 -15.06 -0.57
CA LYS A 73 14.73 -13.92 -1.48
C LYS A 73 13.68 -14.15 -2.56
N GLN A 74 13.59 -15.38 -3.07
CA GLN A 74 12.56 -15.76 -4.02
C GLN A 74 11.17 -15.63 -3.38
N HIS A 75 10.98 -16.22 -2.20
CA HIS A 75 9.71 -16.14 -1.47
C HIS A 75 9.33 -14.68 -1.17
N LEU A 76 10.27 -13.85 -0.71
CA LEU A 76 10.03 -12.42 -0.55
C LEU A 76 9.58 -11.75 -1.87
N GLY A 77 10.17 -12.14 -3.00
CA GLY A 77 9.78 -11.65 -4.32
C GLY A 77 8.37 -12.08 -4.72
N GLU A 78 7.96 -13.30 -4.35
CA GLU A 78 6.60 -13.81 -4.55
C GLU A 78 5.60 -12.99 -3.72
N GLU A 79 5.83 -12.81 -2.42
CA GLU A 79 4.92 -12.03 -1.55
C GLU A 79 4.82 -10.54 -1.96
N LEU A 80 5.94 -9.93 -2.36
CA LEU A 80 5.93 -8.58 -2.92
C LEU A 80 5.11 -8.50 -4.22
N SER A 81 5.16 -9.55 -5.03
CA SER A 81 4.41 -9.62 -6.28
C SER A 81 2.92 -9.80 -6.01
N ASP A 82 2.53 -10.64 -5.06
CA ASP A 82 1.12 -10.86 -4.73
C ASP A 82 0.45 -9.59 -4.20
N VAL A 83 1.12 -8.85 -3.32
CA VAL A 83 0.68 -7.51 -2.88
C VAL A 83 0.49 -6.56 -4.06
N LEU A 84 1.44 -6.53 -5.00
CA LEU A 84 1.35 -5.69 -6.20
C LEU A 84 0.17 -6.09 -7.09
N LEU A 85 0.00 -7.39 -7.35
CA LEU A 85 -1.03 -7.91 -8.24
C LEU A 85 -2.44 -7.64 -7.70
N TYR A 86 -2.69 -7.88 -6.41
CA TYR A 86 -3.98 -7.52 -5.82
C TYR A 86 -4.23 -6.01 -5.84
N LEU A 87 -3.21 -5.18 -5.62
CA LEU A 87 -3.37 -3.73 -5.71
C LEU A 87 -3.71 -3.27 -7.13
N VAL A 88 -3.05 -3.84 -8.15
CA VAL A 88 -3.36 -3.60 -9.56
C VAL A 88 -4.80 -4.02 -9.88
N GLN A 89 -5.21 -5.22 -9.46
CA GLN A 89 -6.55 -5.73 -9.70
C GLN A 89 -7.63 -4.88 -9.01
N LEU A 90 -7.38 -4.47 -7.77
CA LEU A 90 -8.26 -3.58 -7.02
C LEU A 90 -8.41 -2.24 -7.75
N SER A 91 -7.30 -1.66 -8.24
CA SER A 91 -7.33 -0.39 -8.98
C SER A 91 -8.15 -0.49 -10.27
N TYR A 92 -8.03 -1.61 -10.99
CA TYR A 92 -8.81 -1.88 -12.19
C TYR A 92 -10.31 -1.94 -11.88
N TYR A 93 -10.70 -2.67 -10.83
CA TYR A 93 -12.10 -2.81 -10.44
C TYR A 93 -12.77 -1.46 -10.12
N TYR A 94 -12.00 -0.52 -9.57
CA TYR A 94 -12.48 0.84 -9.24
C TYR A 94 -12.24 1.88 -10.34
N GLY A 95 -11.71 1.50 -11.50
CA GLY A 95 -11.41 2.43 -12.59
C GLY A 95 -10.33 3.46 -12.23
N ILE A 96 -9.41 3.11 -11.34
CA ILE A 96 -8.30 3.96 -10.92
C ILE A 96 -7.07 3.66 -11.77
N ASP A 97 -6.56 4.67 -12.47
CA ASP A 97 -5.24 4.60 -13.10
C ASP A 97 -4.15 4.65 -12.01
N LEU A 98 -3.71 3.48 -11.55
CA LEU A 98 -2.77 3.33 -10.45
C LEU A 98 -1.44 4.03 -10.73
N GLY A 99 -0.94 3.96 -11.96
CA GLY A 99 0.30 4.61 -12.38
C GLY A 99 0.21 6.13 -12.24
N LYS A 100 -0.85 6.75 -12.78
CA LYS A 100 -1.08 8.20 -12.62
C LYS A 100 -1.31 8.59 -11.16
N ALA A 101 -2.05 7.78 -10.41
CA ALA A 101 -2.30 8.02 -9.00
C ALA A 101 -1.01 8.02 -8.17
N ALA A 102 -0.12 7.04 -8.42
CA ALA A 102 1.18 6.93 -7.77
C ALA A 102 2.10 8.12 -8.12
N LEU A 103 2.20 8.48 -9.41
CA LEU A 103 2.99 9.64 -9.85
C LEU A 103 2.51 10.95 -9.19
N ARG A 104 1.19 11.17 -9.13
CA ARG A 104 0.61 12.31 -8.41
C ARG A 104 1.01 12.30 -6.93
N LYS A 105 0.96 11.13 -6.27
CA LYS A 105 1.31 11.00 -4.86
C LYS A 105 2.79 11.28 -4.59
N VAL A 106 3.69 10.81 -5.45
CA VAL A 106 5.13 11.11 -5.37
C VAL A 106 5.36 12.61 -5.43
N HIS A 107 4.74 13.32 -6.38
CA HIS A 107 4.85 14.77 -6.50
C HIS A 107 4.37 15.50 -5.23
N LEU A 108 3.24 15.07 -4.65
CA LEU A 108 2.73 15.64 -3.39
C LEU A 108 3.66 15.37 -2.20
N ASN A 109 4.25 14.18 -2.11
CA ASN A 109 5.20 13.85 -1.05
C ASN A 109 6.46 14.72 -1.14
N VAL A 110 6.97 14.98 -2.35
CA VAL A 110 8.09 15.90 -2.57
C VAL A 110 7.76 17.28 -2.00
N ILE A 111 6.59 17.84 -2.31
CA ILE A 111 6.18 19.15 -1.78
C ILE A 111 6.09 19.13 -0.25
N LYS A 112 5.44 18.11 0.33
CA LYS A 112 5.31 17.98 1.81
C LYS A 112 6.68 17.95 2.49
N HIS A 113 7.63 17.18 1.96
CA HIS A 113 8.98 17.12 2.52
C HIS A 113 9.76 18.43 2.39
N HIS A 114 9.61 19.16 1.27
CA HIS A 114 10.24 20.47 1.10
C HIS A 114 9.68 21.51 2.07
N VAL A 115 8.36 21.55 2.24
CA VAL A 115 7.70 22.45 3.20
C VAL A 115 8.12 22.11 4.63
N ASN A 116 8.11 20.83 5.01
CA ASN A 116 8.56 20.41 6.34
C ASN A 116 10.04 20.74 6.58
N ARG A 117 10.91 20.58 5.57
CA ARG A 117 12.33 20.95 5.68
C ARG A 117 12.50 22.46 5.83
N TYR A 118 11.77 23.24 5.04
CA TYR A 118 11.82 24.71 5.09
C TYR A 118 11.31 25.25 6.44
N ILE A 119 10.24 24.67 6.98
CA ILE A 119 9.76 24.98 8.33
C ILE A 119 10.84 24.62 9.36
N LYS A 120 11.37 23.39 9.33
CA LYS A 120 12.42 22.95 10.27
C LYS A 120 13.69 23.81 10.21
N SER A 121 14.09 24.32 9.04
CA SER A 121 15.25 25.20 8.89
C SER A 121 15.02 26.63 9.39
N ASN A 122 13.77 27.08 9.44
CA ASN A 122 13.42 28.47 9.75
C ASN A 122 12.75 28.65 11.12
N ILE A 123 12.65 27.58 11.93
CA ILE A 123 12.26 27.67 13.33
C ILE A 123 13.43 28.28 14.13
N PRO A 124 13.21 29.40 14.85
CA PRO A 124 14.19 29.98 15.77
C PRO A 124 14.65 28.94 16.81
N GLU A 125 15.93 28.92 17.20
CA GLU A 125 16.50 27.88 18.08
C GLU A 125 15.73 27.68 19.40
N GLU A 126 15.11 28.74 19.92
CA GLU A 126 14.26 28.73 21.11
C GLU A 126 12.98 27.86 20.99
N ASN A 127 12.59 27.50 19.76
CA ASN A 127 11.36 26.74 19.46
C ASN A 127 11.62 25.36 18.84
N LYS A 128 12.90 24.93 18.72
CA LYS A 128 13.23 23.56 18.29
C LYS A 128 12.97 22.60 19.46
N LYS A 129 11.73 22.16 19.64
CA LYS A 129 11.45 21.00 20.50
C LYS A 129 12.02 19.74 19.85
N SER A 130 12.62 18.88 20.66
CA SER A 130 13.06 17.54 20.27
C SER A 130 11.83 16.66 20.03
N ASP A 131 11.31 16.71 18.81
CA ASP A 131 10.17 15.87 18.40
C ASP A 131 10.69 14.50 17.96
N ASP A 132 11.04 13.67 18.95
CA ASP A 132 11.08 12.20 18.80
C ASP A 132 9.66 11.67 19.04
N PHE A 133 8.73 11.91 18.11
CA PHE A 133 7.43 11.22 18.10
C PHE A 133 6.95 11.03 16.66
N ASP A 134 6.71 9.77 16.31
CA ASP A 134 6.18 9.29 15.04
C ASP A 134 4.80 9.91 14.73
N ASP A 135 4.69 10.52 13.54
CA ASP A 135 3.43 11.05 12.98
C ASP A 135 2.55 9.89 12.48
N ASP A 136 1.89 9.20 13.42
CA ASP A 136 0.79 8.29 13.10
C ASP A 136 -0.54 9.05 12.99
N ALA A 137 -1.20 8.84 11.85
CA ALA A 137 -2.61 9.05 11.52
C ALA A 137 -3.43 10.03 12.39
N ASN A 138 -3.65 11.25 11.90
CA ASN A 138 -4.80 12.06 12.33
C ASN A 138 -5.83 12.17 11.19
N ILE A 139 -6.75 11.21 11.16
CA ILE A 139 -8.01 11.30 10.41
C ILE A 139 -8.93 12.23 11.19
N THR A 140 -9.20 13.39 10.61
CA THR A 140 -10.15 14.38 11.12
C THR A 140 -11.57 13.85 10.96
N ASN A 141 -12.24 13.53 12.08
CA ASN A 141 -13.70 13.49 12.15
C ASN A 141 -14.19 14.82 12.74
N GLN A 142 -14.50 15.77 11.85
CA GLN A 142 -15.47 16.82 12.17
C GLN A 142 -16.84 16.28 11.76
N ASP A 143 -17.74 16.10 12.72
CA ASP A 143 -19.16 16.39 12.53
C ASP A 143 -19.89 16.49 13.88
N ASN A 144 -20.10 17.75 14.30
CA ASN A 144 -21.37 18.34 14.69
C ASN A 144 -22.39 17.48 15.47
N ASN A 145 -22.58 17.80 16.76
CA ASN A 145 -23.86 18.38 17.22
C ASN A 145 -23.78 18.85 18.69
N ASN A 146 -23.75 20.17 18.84
CA ASN A 146 -24.13 20.87 20.06
C ASN A 146 -25.66 21.03 20.03
N SER A 147 -26.38 20.59 21.06
CA SER A 147 -27.20 21.47 21.93
C SER A 147 -28.31 20.72 22.68
N ASN A 148 -28.53 21.24 23.90
CA ASN A 148 -29.60 21.03 24.87
C ASN A 148 -29.37 19.84 25.84
N GLY A 149 -29.16 20.03 27.15
CA GLY A 149 -29.41 21.19 28.01
C GLY A 149 -30.32 20.74 29.16
N MET A 150 -29.82 20.90 30.39
CA MET A 150 -30.54 20.75 31.68
C MET A 150 -31.00 19.33 32.03
N ALA A 151 -31.07 18.88 33.27
CA ALA A 151 -30.52 19.25 34.57
C ALA A 151 -30.93 18.08 35.51
N GLU A 152 -30.35 18.06 36.71
CA GLU A 152 -30.88 17.44 37.94
C GLU A 152 -30.61 15.96 38.29
N ASN A 153 -29.83 15.85 39.37
CA ASN A 153 -30.16 15.19 40.64
C ASN A 153 -29.95 13.67 40.84
N LEU A 154 -28.95 13.41 41.71
CA LEU A 154 -29.00 12.66 42.98
C LEU A 154 -29.40 11.18 42.98
N GLN A 155 -28.47 10.41 43.56
CA GLN A 155 -28.67 9.23 44.43
C GLN A 155 -29.40 8.01 43.85
N ASN A 156 -28.63 6.95 43.58
CA ASN A 156 -28.49 5.80 44.49
C ASN A 156 -27.27 4.98 44.11
#